data_AF-A0A258NX79-F1
#
_entry.id   AF-A0A258NX79-F1
#
_cell.length_a   1.000
_cell.length_b   1.000
_cell.length_c   1.000
_cell.angle_alpha   90.00
_cell.angle_beta   90.00
_cell.angle_gamma   90.00
#
_symmetry.space_group_name_H-M   'P 1'
#
loop_
_entity.id
_entity.type
_entity.pdbx_description
1 polymer ?
#
loop_
_entity_poly.entity_id
_entity_poly.type
_entity_poly.pdbx_seq_one_letter_code
_entity_poly.pdbx_strand_id
1 'polypeptide(L)'
;MRFEGTLKSWNDDKGFGFISPSQGGQDIFVHISEYRRGGRPVLNEALTFEVALNPQGKKRAVNVQGVGAQQAAYQPDRSHRPVRVSRSGNSPGSGLKSVVGLLLVAALGWQGYAYYQKAAPAGRASEAASPASQPLLDLAPSRAATPSYVCDGRQHCSQMTSCAEATYFLKNCPGTKMDGDHDGVPCEDQLCR
;
A
#
# COMPACT_ATOMS: atom_id res chain seq x y z
N MET A 1 21.91 -1.22 -30.07
CA MET A 1 22.92 -0.15 -30.25
C MET A 1 22.81 0.80 -29.07
N ARG A 2 23.94 1.22 -28.49
CA ARG A 2 23.96 2.18 -27.39
C ARG A 2 24.14 3.60 -27.91
N PHE A 3 23.48 4.53 -27.25
CA PHE A 3 23.51 5.96 -27.49
C PHE A 3 23.96 6.66 -26.22
N GLU A 4 24.54 7.84 -26.41
CA GLU A 4 24.95 8.72 -25.33
C GLU A 4 24.02 9.94 -25.30
N GLY A 5 23.85 10.51 -24.11
CA GLY A 5 23.04 11.71 -23.93
C GLY A 5 23.11 12.21 -22.51
N THR A 6 22.33 13.24 -22.24
CA THR A 6 22.32 13.93 -20.95
C THR A 6 20.91 13.97 -20.38
N LEU A 7 20.75 13.74 -19.07
CA LEU A 7 19.44 13.85 -18.43
C LEU A 7 19.00 15.31 -18.38
N LYS A 8 18.00 15.68 -19.19
CA LYS A 8 17.53 17.05 -19.35
C LYS A 8 16.46 17.44 -18.34
N SER A 9 15.61 16.49 -17.97
CA SER A 9 14.56 16.70 -16.96
C SER A 9 14.29 15.41 -16.20
N TRP A 10 13.94 15.56 -14.94
CA TRP A 10 13.59 14.46 -14.04
C TRP A 10 12.47 14.89 -13.10
N ASN A 11 11.49 14.01 -12.92
CA ASN A 11 10.43 14.15 -11.94
C ASN A 11 10.55 12.99 -10.95
N ASP A 12 10.97 13.29 -9.72
CA ASP A 12 11.16 12.28 -8.68
C ASP A 12 9.86 11.67 -8.20
N ASP A 13 8.79 12.46 -8.06
CA ASP A 13 7.49 12.00 -7.55
C ASP A 13 6.86 10.96 -8.48
N LYS A 14 7.03 11.15 -9.79
CA LYS A 14 6.50 10.26 -10.83
C LYS A 14 7.53 9.26 -11.37
N GLY A 15 8.79 9.38 -10.99
CA GLY A 15 9.87 8.47 -11.38
C GLY A 15 10.16 8.42 -12.88
N PHE A 16 10.05 9.54 -13.60
CA PHE A 16 10.38 9.60 -15.02
C PHE A 16 11.11 10.88 -15.42
N GLY A 17 11.74 10.85 -16.59
CA GLY A 17 12.44 11.99 -17.15
C GLY A 17 12.63 11.90 -18.65
N PHE A 18 13.46 12.81 -19.15
CA PHE A 18 13.81 12.89 -20.56
C PHE A 18 15.31 13.04 -20.74
N ILE A 19 15.87 12.22 -21.62
CA ILE A 19 17.28 12.23 -21.99
C ILE A 19 17.41 12.93 -23.34
N SER A 20 18.29 13.91 -23.44
CA SER A 20 18.62 14.55 -24.70
C SER A 20 19.82 13.83 -25.34
N PRO A 21 19.67 13.20 -26.52
CA PRO A 21 20.76 12.46 -27.17
C PRO A 21 21.89 13.40 -27.61
N SER A 22 23.15 12.95 -27.48
CA SER A 22 24.32 13.73 -27.92
C SER A 22 24.36 13.95 -29.44
N GLN A 23 23.75 13.04 -30.21
CA GLN A 23 23.60 13.17 -31.66
C GLN A 23 22.48 14.13 -32.08
N GLY A 24 21.82 14.79 -31.12
CA GLY A 24 20.66 15.63 -31.35
C GLY A 24 19.40 14.82 -31.67
N GLY A 25 18.29 15.54 -31.89
CA GLY A 25 16.99 14.95 -32.21
C GLY A 25 15.96 15.11 -31.10
N GLN A 26 14.98 14.20 -31.07
CA GLN A 26 13.89 14.24 -30.10
C GLN A 26 14.37 13.71 -28.74
N ASP A 27 13.92 14.37 -27.67
CA ASP A 27 14.15 13.91 -26.31
C ASP A 27 13.54 12.52 -26.10
N ILE A 28 14.29 11.63 -25.46
CA ILE A 28 13.94 10.23 -25.26
C ILE A 28 13.41 10.05 -23.85
N PHE A 29 12.22 9.45 -23.74
CA PHE A 29 11.59 9.18 -22.45
C PHE A 29 12.38 8.12 -21.66
N VAL A 30 12.58 8.35 -20.36
CA VAL A 30 13.20 7.37 -19.45
C VAL A 30 12.34 7.21 -18.19
N HIS A 31 12.22 5.97 -17.73
CA HIS A 31 11.55 5.63 -16.46
C HIS A 31 12.58 5.15 -15.43
N ILE A 32 12.29 5.34 -14.13
CA ILE A 32 13.18 4.94 -13.03
C ILE A 32 13.53 3.44 -13.07
N SER A 33 12.62 2.60 -13.58
CA SER A 33 12.84 1.16 -13.75
C SER A 33 14.03 0.81 -14.66
N GLU A 34 14.41 1.72 -15.54
CA GLU A 34 15.47 1.49 -16.52
C GLU A 34 16.86 1.81 -15.96
N TYR A 35 16.92 2.48 -14.80
CA TYR A 35 18.16 2.76 -14.09
C TYR A 35 18.59 1.51 -13.31
N ARG A 36 19.65 0.85 -13.78
CA ARG A 36 20.14 -0.39 -13.15
C ARG A 36 20.89 -0.18 -11.83
N ARG A 37 21.43 1.01 -11.61
CA ARG A 37 22.14 1.36 -10.37
C ARG A 37 21.14 2.13 -9.51
N GLY A 38 20.79 1.60 -8.35
CA GLY A 38 19.79 2.17 -7.41
C GLY A 38 20.19 3.51 -6.78
N GLY A 39 20.67 4.44 -7.59
CA GLY A 39 20.89 5.84 -7.25
C GLY A 39 19.80 6.71 -7.89
N ARG A 40 19.53 7.84 -7.24
CA ARG A 40 18.60 8.85 -7.75
C ARG A 40 19.20 9.49 -9.02
N PRO A 41 18.45 9.58 -10.13
CA PRO A 41 18.93 10.23 -11.34
C PRO A 41 19.30 11.69 -11.08
N VAL A 42 20.46 12.12 -11.57
CA VAL A 42 20.95 13.49 -11.38
C VAL A 42 20.74 14.29 -12.66
N LEU A 43 20.18 15.49 -12.52
CA LEU A 43 19.98 16.39 -13.66
C LEU A 43 21.33 16.76 -14.29
N ASN A 44 21.36 16.83 -15.61
CA ASN A 44 22.57 17.07 -16.41
C ASN A 44 23.65 15.99 -16.32
N GLU A 45 23.33 14.80 -15.78
CA GLU A 45 24.24 13.65 -15.79
C GLU A 45 24.38 13.09 -17.21
N ALA A 46 25.62 12.72 -17.58
CA ALA A 46 25.91 12.01 -18.81
C ALA A 46 25.52 10.52 -18.66
N LEU A 47 24.68 10.03 -19.57
CA LEU A 47 24.09 8.70 -19.56
C LEU A 47 24.37 7.97 -20.86
N THR A 48 24.56 6.65 -20.76
CA THR A 48 24.51 5.70 -21.88
C THR A 48 23.24 4.89 -21.80
N PHE A 49 22.56 4.70 -22.93
CA PHE A 49 21.27 4.02 -22.98
C PHE A 49 21.03 3.35 -24.33
N GLU A 50 20.05 2.48 -24.40
CA GLU A 50 19.58 1.87 -25.64
C GLU A 50 18.18 2.43 -25.96
N VAL A 51 17.87 2.63 -27.24
CA VAL A 51 16.55 3.13 -27.66
C VAL A 51 15.68 1.95 -28.07
N ALA A 52 14.52 1.83 -27.41
CA ALA A 52 13.47 0.88 -27.75
C ALA A 52 12.17 1.63 -28.05
N LEU A 53 11.26 1.00 -28.78
CA LEU A 53 9.90 1.51 -28.97
C LEU A 53 8.99 0.93 -27.88
N ASN A 54 8.14 1.77 -27.30
CA ASN A 54 7.07 1.28 -26.44
C ASN A 54 5.91 0.73 -27.31
N PRO A 55 4.91 0.03 -26.71
CA PRO A 55 3.75 -0.48 -27.45
C PRO A 55 2.93 0.61 -28.18
N GLN A 56 3.11 1.88 -27.81
CA GLN A 56 2.47 3.04 -28.43
C GLN A 56 3.33 3.68 -29.54
N GLY A 57 4.45 3.06 -29.92
CA GLY A 57 5.37 3.55 -30.96
C GLY A 57 6.25 4.74 -30.56
N LYS A 58 6.29 5.14 -29.28
CA LYS A 58 7.16 6.20 -28.79
C LYS A 58 8.53 5.66 -28.40
N LYS A 59 9.59 6.44 -28.66
CA LYS A 59 10.97 6.11 -28.29
C LYS A 59 11.14 6.21 -26.77
N ARG A 60 11.64 5.15 -26.16
CA ARG A 60 12.04 5.08 -24.75
C ARG A 60 13.48 4.63 -24.61
N ALA A 61 14.15 5.15 -23.60
CA ALA A 61 15.47 4.68 -23.18
C ALA A 61 15.30 3.42 -22.34
N VAL A 62 16.16 2.44 -22.57
CA VAL A 62 16.27 1.21 -21.78
C VAL A 62 17.74 0.96 -21.44
N ASN A 63 18.00 0.15 -20.42
CA ASN A 63 19.36 -0.18 -19.98
C ASN A 63 20.22 1.06 -19.67
N VAL A 64 19.67 2.05 -18.95
CA VAL A 64 20.32 3.34 -18.69
C VAL A 64 21.45 3.20 -17.67
N GLN A 65 22.61 3.80 -17.97
CA GLN A 65 23.81 3.78 -17.12
C GLN A 65 24.49 5.16 -17.11
N GLY A 66 24.81 5.66 -15.92
CA GLY A 66 25.61 6.88 -15.75
C GLY A 66 27.06 6.68 -16.20
N VAL A 67 27.55 7.63 -17.00
CA VAL A 67 28.90 7.61 -17.61
C VAL A 67 29.94 8.25 -16.68
N GLY A 68 29.52 9.01 -15.67
CA GLY A 68 30.42 9.83 -14.87
C GLY A 68 29.94 10.10 -13.47
N ALA A 69 29.80 9.04 -12.67
CA ALA A 69 29.86 9.14 -11.21
C ALA A 69 30.38 7.80 -10.67
N GLN A 70 31.70 7.65 -10.68
CA GLN A 70 32.34 6.79 -9.70
C GLN A 70 31.93 7.32 -8.31
N GLN A 71 31.12 6.54 -7.62
CA GLN A 71 31.33 6.28 -6.19
C GLN A 71 31.51 7.52 -5.30
N ALA A 72 30.50 8.39 -5.19
CA ALA A 72 30.18 8.85 -3.84
C ALA A 72 29.37 7.72 -3.23
N ALA A 73 30.03 6.87 -2.47
CA ALA A 73 29.38 5.81 -1.71
C ALA A 73 28.18 6.42 -0.98
N TYR A 74 26.96 6.12 -1.47
CA TYR A 74 25.83 5.98 -0.56
C TYR A 74 26.25 4.82 0.34
N GLN A 75 26.95 5.15 1.42
CA GLN A 75 27.01 4.27 2.56
C GLN A 75 25.60 4.37 3.15
N PRO A 76 24.73 3.36 2.99
CA PRO A 76 23.59 3.29 3.88
C PRO A 76 24.20 3.31 5.28
N ASP A 77 23.80 4.28 6.08
CA ASP A 77 24.19 4.35 7.47
C ASP A 77 23.93 2.98 8.11
N ARG A 78 25.01 2.22 8.35
CA ARG A 78 24.99 0.88 8.94
C ARG A 78 24.83 0.95 10.46
N SER A 79 24.29 2.05 11.00
CA SER A 79 23.92 2.17 12.41
C SER A 79 22.76 1.27 12.82
N HIS A 80 21.97 0.75 11.87
CA HIS A 80 20.95 -0.26 12.14
C HIS A 80 21.37 -1.63 11.61
N ARG A 81 22.26 -2.28 12.37
CA ARG A 81 22.57 -3.70 12.24
C ARG A 81 21.46 -4.48 12.95
N PRO A 82 20.47 -5.10 12.28
CA PRO A 82 19.74 -6.18 12.92
C PRO A 82 20.74 -7.31 13.15
N VAL A 83 20.87 -7.71 14.41
CA VAL A 83 21.60 -8.91 14.82
C VAL A 83 21.02 -10.09 14.03
N ARG A 84 21.76 -10.60 13.04
CA ARG A 84 21.49 -11.93 12.50
C ARG A 84 21.83 -12.93 13.60
N VAL A 85 20.82 -13.36 14.34
CA VAL A 85 20.89 -14.61 15.08
C VAL A 85 20.92 -15.72 14.03
N SER A 86 22.10 -16.30 13.85
CA SER A 86 22.28 -17.54 13.10
C SER A 86 21.48 -18.65 13.80
N ARG A 87 20.24 -18.93 13.34
CA ARG A 87 19.62 -20.22 13.62
C ARG A 87 20.10 -21.21 12.58
N SER A 88 21.10 -21.96 13.02
CA SER A 88 21.52 -23.27 12.51
C SER A 88 20.34 -24.02 11.90
N GLY A 89 20.53 -24.50 10.68
CA GLY A 89 19.58 -25.39 10.04
C GLY A 89 19.31 -26.62 10.88
N ASN A 90 18.11 -27.17 10.71
CA ASN A 90 17.94 -28.60 10.76
C ASN A 90 16.84 -29.04 9.80
N SER A 91 17.18 -30.10 9.08
CA SER A 91 16.48 -30.82 8.02
C SER A 91 15.11 -31.41 8.42
N PRO A 92 14.32 -31.90 7.44
CA PRO A 92 12.90 -32.19 7.59
C PRO A 92 12.63 -33.55 8.24
N GLY A 93 11.57 -33.63 9.05
CA GLY A 93 11.04 -34.91 9.52
C GLY A 93 9.95 -34.76 10.59
N SER A 94 8.93 -35.62 10.48
CA SER A 94 7.96 -36.01 11.52
C SER A 94 6.67 -35.19 11.66
N GLY A 95 5.70 -35.52 10.80
CA GLY A 95 4.31 -35.06 10.83
C GLY A 95 3.42 -35.73 11.88
N LEU A 96 3.77 -35.70 13.16
CA LEU A 96 2.92 -36.24 14.23
C LEU A 96 2.48 -35.23 15.30
N LYS A 97 3.01 -33.99 15.27
CA LYS A 97 2.72 -32.99 16.31
C LYS A 97 1.46 -32.14 16.07
N SER A 98 0.88 -32.16 14.87
CA SER A 98 -0.31 -31.34 14.53
C SER A 98 -1.63 -31.91 15.05
N VAL A 99 -1.73 -33.22 15.29
CA VAL A 99 -3.02 -33.86 15.68
C VAL A 99 -3.37 -33.56 17.15
N VAL A 100 -2.38 -33.57 18.05
CA VAL A 100 -2.61 -33.28 19.48
C VAL A 100 -3.00 -31.82 19.70
N GLY A 101 -2.39 -30.89 18.95
CA GLY A 101 -2.74 -29.47 19.01
C GLY A 101 -4.18 -29.19 18.54
N LEU A 102 -4.61 -29.82 17.44
CA LEU A 102 -5.98 -29.70 16.94
C LEU A 102 -7.03 -30.25 17.91
N LEU A 103 -6.74 -31.37 18.59
CA LEU A 103 -7.66 -31.95 19.57
C LEU A 103 -7.82 -31.06 20.82
N LEU A 104 -6.76 -30.40 21.27
CA LEU A 104 -6.84 -29.47 22.41
C LEU A 104 -7.64 -28.21 22.07
N VAL A 105 -7.46 -27.65 20.87
CA VAL A 105 -8.24 -26.49 20.40
C VAL A 105 -9.71 -26.86 20.24
N ALA A 106 -10.02 -28.04 19.70
CA ALA A 106 -11.40 -28.53 19.58
C ALA A 106 -12.05 -28.75 20.96
N ALA A 107 -11.33 -29.32 21.93
CA ALA A 107 -11.84 -29.53 23.28
C ALA A 107 -12.12 -28.21 24.02
N LEU A 108 -11.21 -27.23 23.90
CA LEU A 108 -11.41 -25.89 24.46
C LEU A 108 -12.55 -25.13 23.77
N GLY A 109 -12.66 -25.26 22.44
CA GLY A 109 -13.76 -24.70 21.66
C GLY A 109 -15.12 -25.29 22.05
N TRP A 110 -15.21 -26.62 22.26
CA TRP A 110 -16.45 -27.27 22.71
C TRP A 110 -16.85 -26.80 24.12
N GLN A 111 -15.88 -26.67 25.02
CA GLN A 111 -16.12 -26.22 26.39
C GLN A 111 -16.61 -24.76 26.42
N GLY A 112 -16.03 -23.89 25.57
CA GLY A 112 -16.50 -22.51 25.38
C GLY A 112 -17.88 -22.41 24.74
N TYR A 113 -18.19 -23.25 23.75
CA TYR A 113 -19.49 -23.24 23.07
C TYR A 113 -20.65 -23.63 24.00
N ALA A 114 -20.43 -24.59 24.90
CA ALA A 114 -21.41 -24.97 25.91
C ALA A 114 -21.67 -23.85 26.94
N TYR A 115 -20.66 -23.03 27.24
CA TYR A 115 -20.82 -21.84 28.06
C TYR A 115 -21.63 -20.76 27.32
N TYR A 116 -21.36 -20.55 26.03
CA TYR A 116 -22.03 -19.55 25.22
C TYR A 116 -23.55 -19.78 25.11
N GLN A 117 -23.99 -21.03 24.97
CA GLN A 117 -25.42 -21.34 24.93
C GLN A 117 -26.16 -21.06 26.25
N LYS A 118 -25.47 -21.16 27.39
CA LYS A 118 -26.04 -20.79 28.70
C LYS A 118 -26.09 -19.27 28.92
N ALA A 119 -25.31 -18.53 28.16
CA ALA A 119 -25.21 -17.07 28.22
C ALA A 119 -26.04 -16.35 27.14
N ALA A 120 -26.83 -17.06 26.33
CA ALA A 120 -27.76 -16.44 25.41
C ALA A 120 -29.02 -15.97 26.18
N PRO A 121 -29.26 -14.65 26.33
CA PRO A 121 -30.51 -14.18 26.89
C PRO A 121 -31.63 -14.49 25.89
N ALA A 122 -32.58 -15.31 26.32
CA ALA A 122 -33.85 -15.49 25.63
C ALA A 122 -34.48 -14.11 25.38
N GLY A 123 -34.75 -13.80 24.11
CA GLY A 123 -35.42 -12.59 23.70
C GLY A 123 -36.72 -12.43 24.47
N ARG A 124 -36.76 -11.43 25.36
CA ARG A 124 -38.00 -10.96 25.97
C ARG A 124 -38.79 -10.30 24.84
N ALA A 125 -39.91 -10.91 24.48
CA ALA A 125 -40.96 -10.27 23.70
C ALA A 125 -41.25 -8.91 24.36
N SER A 126 -40.99 -7.82 23.63
CA SER A 126 -41.36 -6.49 24.08
C SER A 126 -42.82 -6.27 23.74
N GLU A 127 -43.64 -6.47 24.77
CA GLU A 127 -45.01 -6.01 24.88
C GLU A 127 -45.04 -4.49 24.64
N ALA A 128 -45.86 -4.08 23.68
CA ALA A 128 -46.06 -2.69 23.33
C ALA A 128 -46.68 -1.94 24.51
N ALA A 129 -45.91 -1.07 25.15
CA ALA A 129 -46.42 -0.09 26.09
C ALA A 129 -45.90 1.30 25.70
N SER A 130 -46.82 2.13 25.22
CA SER A 130 -46.67 3.57 25.07
C SER A 130 -46.28 4.20 26.42
N PRO A 131 -45.57 5.34 26.42
CA PRO A 131 -46.22 6.47 27.05
C PRO A 131 -45.99 7.83 26.37
N ALA A 132 -46.94 8.68 26.70
CA ALA A 132 -47.09 10.08 26.36
C ALA A 132 -45.86 10.95 26.67
N SER A 133 -45.57 11.82 25.71
CA SER A 133 -45.14 13.22 25.81
C SER A 133 -44.79 13.78 27.21
N GLN A 134 -43.57 14.30 27.35
CA GLN A 134 -43.24 15.56 28.04
C GLN A 134 -41.97 16.21 27.44
N PRO A 135 -41.80 17.55 27.56
CA PRO A 135 -40.94 18.35 26.69
C PRO A 135 -39.51 18.56 27.22
N LEU A 136 -38.59 18.76 26.26
CA LEU A 136 -37.33 19.51 26.27
C LEU A 136 -36.80 20.03 27.61
N LEU A 137 -35.52 19.75 27.91
CA LEU A 137 -34.42 20.71 28.04
C LEU A 137 -33.08 19.98 28.34
N ASP A 138 -32.03 20.35 27.57
CA ASP A 138 -30.57 20.21 27.79
C ASP A 138 -29.95 18.81 28.07
N LEU A 139 -28.82 18.38 27.51
CA LEU A 139 -27.72 19.04 26.79
C LEU A 139 -27.33 18.20 25.56
N ALA A 140 -27.05 18.88 24.46
CA ALA A 140 -26.55 18.27 23.23
C ALA A 140 -25.19 17.57 23.45
N PRO A 141 -25.02 16.28 23.09
CA PRO A 141 -23.74 15.86 22.56
C PRO A 141 -23.65 16.50 21.17
N SER A 142 -22.66 17.38 20.99
CA SER A 142 -22.25 17.94 19.71
C SER A 142 -22.54 16.96 18.58
N ARG A 143 -23.56 17.27 17.75
CA ARG A 143 -23.95 16.48 16.59
C ARG A 143 -22.70 16.29 15.74
N ALA A 144 -22.08 15.12 15.83
CA ALA A 144 -21.07 14.70 14.88
C ALA A 144 -21.79 14.71 13.53
N ALA A 145 -21.48 15.71 12.71
CA ALA A 145 -22.01 15.81 11.36
C ALA A 145 -21.69 14.49 10.66
N THR A 146 -22.71 13.71 10.27
CA THR A 146 -22.52 12.52 9.45
C THR A 146 -21.97 12.99 8.10
N PRO A 147 -20.71 12.68 7.77
CA PRO A 147 -20.17 13.09 6.49
C PRO A 147 -20.85 12.27 5.38
N SER A 148 -21.52 12.95 4.45
CA SER A 148 -22.07 12.32 3.25
C SER A 148 -20.96 12.17 2.22
N TYR A 149 -20.54 10.93 1.98
CA TYR A 149 -19.51 10.62 0.99
C TYR A 149 -20.14 10.30 -0.36
N VAL A 150 -19.58 10.83 -1.45
CA VAL A 150 -20.08 10.66 -2.82
C VAL A 150 -18.96 10.14 -3.70
N CYS A 151 -19.26 9.17 -4.56
CA CYS A 151 -18.30 8.65 -5.53
C CYS A 151 -17.97 9.73 -6.57
N ASP A 152 -16.86 10.44 -6.35
CA ASP A 152 -16.36 11.54 -7.18
C ASP A 152 -15.20 11.13 -8.10
N GLY A 153 -14.92 9.81 -8.20
CA GLY A 153 -13.90 9.25 -9.08
C GLY A 153 -12.50 9.15 -8.47
N ARG A 154 -12.33 9.47 -7.18
CA ARG A 154 -11.06 9.25 -6.47
C ARG A 154 -10.77 7.76 -6.30
N GLN A 155 -9.54 7.35 -6.62
CA GLN A 155 -9.12 5.93 -6.64
C GLN A 155 -7.92 5.61 -5.75
N HIS A 156 -7.25 6.60 -5.16
CA HIS A 156 -6.01 6.41 -4.38
C HIS A 156 -6.10 7.04 -2.99
N CYS A 157 -5.36 6.48 -2.02
CA CYS A 157 -5.36 6.89 -0.61
C CYS A 157 -4.98 8.35 -0.37
N SER A 158 -4.08 8.91 -1.17
CA SER A 158 -3.67 10.32 -1.07
C SER A 158 -4.81 11.31 -1.32
N GLN A 159 -5.93 10.85 -1.87
CA GLN A 159 -7.09 11.69 -2.17
C GLN A 159 -8.14 11.62 -1.07
N MET A 160 -7.96 10.79 -0.04
CA MET A 160 -8.91 10.58 1.06
C MET A 160 -8.54 11.42 2.28
N THR A 161 -9.56 11.94 2.97
CA THR A 161 -9.39 12.80 4.14
C THR A 161 -9.61 12.07 5.46
N SER A 162 -10.24 10.88 5.43
CA SER A 162 -10.43 10.04 6.62
C SER A 162 -10.52 8.54 6.30
N CYS A 163 -10.23 7.71 7.29
CA CYS A 163 -10.41 6.25 7.22
C CYS A 163 -11.88 5.85 6.93
N ALA A 164 -12.84 6.56 7.52
CA ALA A 164 -14.26 6.32 7.31
C ALA A 164 -14.70 6.63 5.86
N GLU A 165 -14.14 7.69 5.27
CA GLU A 165 -14.35 8.03 3.86
C GLU A 165 -13.75 6.96 2.94
N ALA A 166 -12.51 6.54 3.18
CA ALA A 166 -11.85 5.51 2.39
C ALA A 166 -12.62 4.17 2.42
N THR A 167 -13.13 3.79 3.60
CA THR A 167 -13.98 2.59 3.78
C THR A 167 -15.30 2.71 3.03
N TYR A 168 -15.91 3.89 3.00
CA TYR A 168 -17.12 4.13 2.22
C TYR A 168 -16.85 3.96 0.73
N PHE A 169 -15.76 4.51 0.21
CA PHE A 169 -15.39 4.40 -1.20
C PHE A 169 -15.11 2.96 -1.62
N LEU A 170 -14.42 2.19 -0.79
CA LEU A 170 -14.15 0.77 -1.05
C LEU A 170 -15.45 -0.06 -1.17
N LYS A 171 -16.46 0.26 -0.36
CA LYS A 171 -17.74 -0.49 -0.33
C LYS A 171 -18.76 -0.01 -1.36
N ASN A 172 -18.77 1.28 -1.70
CA ASN A 172 -19.86 1.90 -2.46
C ASN A 172 -19.44 2.41 -3.85
N CYS A 173 -18.14 2.54 -4.14
CA CYS A 173 -17.66 3.13 -5.39
C CYS A 173 -16.88 2.11 -6.26
N PRO A 174 -17.20 1.98 -7.56
CA PRO A 174 -16.48 1.08 -8.45
C PRO A 174 -15.10 1.63 -8.83
N GLY A 175 -14.09 0.76 -8.94
CA GLY A 175 -12.76 1.09 -9.46
C GLY A 175 -11.77 1.70 -8.45
N THR A 176 -12.01 1.53 -7.15
CA THR A 176 -11.09 1.98 -6.09
C THR A 176 -9.84 1.09 -6.03
N LYS A 177 -8.67 1.72 -5.82
CA LYS A 177 -7.34 1.07 -5.72
C LYS A 177 -6.66 1.47 -4.41
N MET A 178 -7.38 1.30 -3.31
CA MET A 178 -7.00 1.77 -1.96
C MET A 178 -6.72 0.63 -0.98
N ASP A 179 -7.08 -0.59 -1.36
CA ASP A 179 -6.87 -1.83 -0.62
C ASP A 179 -5.96 -2.70 -1.47
N GLY A 180 -4.68 -2.70 -1.11
CA GLY A 180 -3.61 -3.31 -1.91
C GLY A 180 -3.55 -4.81 -1.73
N ASP A 181 -3.79 -5.28 -0.50
CA ASP A 181 -3.75 -6.68 -0.08
C ASP A 181 -5.15 -7.34 -0.02
N HIS A 182 -6.21 -6.58 -0.30
CA HIS A 182 -7.60 -7.03 -0.42
C HIS A 182 -8.16 -7.57 0.90
N ASP A 183 -7.71 -7.02 2.02
CA ASP A 183 -8.11 -7.42 3.37
C ASP A 183 -9.37 -6.68 3.87
N GLY A 184 -9.85 -5.69 3.09
CA GLY A 184 -11.01 -4.86 3.41
C GLY A 184 -10.68 -3.60 4.21
N VAL A 185 -9.41 -3.32 4.49
CA VAL A 185 -8.91 -2.13 5.20
C VAL A 185 -8.22 -1.20 4.19
N PRO A 186 -8.90 -0.14 3.71
CA PRO A 186 -8.27 0.79 2.79
C PRO A 186 -7.27 1.69 3.52
N CYS A 187 -6.14 1.99 2.88
CA CYS A 187 -5.20 3.02 3.34
C CYS A 187 -4.63 2.80 4.76
N GLU A 188 -4.32 1.55 5.11
CA GLU A 188 -3.69 1.11 6.38
C GLU A 188 -2.49 1.98 6.80
N ASP A 189 -1.61 2.33 5.86
CA ASP A 189 -0.39 3.07 6.17
C ASP A 189 -0.58 4.56 6.42
N GLN A 190 -1.66 5.16 5.89
CA GLN A 190 -1.84 6.62 5.81
C GLN A 190 -3.02 7.15 6.62
N LEU A 191 -4.13 6.42 6.70
CA LEU A 191 -5.40 6.91 7.24
C LEU A 191 -6.00 5.99 8.31
N CYS A 192 -5.85 4.67 8.17
CA CYS A 192 -6.45 3.67 9.04
C CYS A 192 -5.41 2.97 9.93
N ARG A 193 -4.67 3.76 10.73
CA ARG A 193 -3.71 3.26 11.73
C ARG A 193 -4.33 3.04 13.10
#